data_AF-A0A1H5VW43-F1
#
_entry.id   AF-A0A1H5VW43-F1
#
_cell.length_a   1.000
_cell.length_b   1.000
_cell.length_c   1.000
_cell.angle_alpha   90.00
_cell.angle_beta   90.00
_cell.angle_gamma   90.00
#
_symmetry.space_group_name_H-M   'P 1'
#
loop_
_entity.id
_entity.type
_entity.pdbx_description
1 polymer ?
#
loop_
_entity_poly.entity_id
_entity_poly.type
_entity_poly.pdbx_seq_one_letter_code
_entity_poly.pdbx_strand_id
1 'polypeptide(L)'
;MADKTFLRNVILTKKDGNTTEIDAILVHKKGIFVIEQKSSVFKTFVGDIDDDEWFWGNYDNLDICNDYEYHKHKMKNPIKQNYGHIRALENTIGKYKYWNLAITQFKPYITNKKDGVYWNILNNMPAYIRTHKGDNRIIMPVQLYSISNLVEFLNIQGVQDIYTDDDVLEISNKIALYEASDEERKAHADSISQRFGQN
;
A
#
# COMPACT_ATOMS: atom_id res chain seq x y z
N MET A 1 20.67 -7.05 16.56
CA MET A 1 20.22 -7.19 15.16
C MET A 1 18.93 -6.39 15.01
N ALA A 2 18.60 -5.91 13.81
CA ALA A 2 17.43 -5.06 13.61
C ALA A 2 16.15 -5.92 13.66
N ASP A 3 15.23 -5.58 14.55
CA ASP A 3 13.90 -6.20 14.65
C ASP A 3 13.01 -5.88 13.43
N LYS A 4 13.39 -4.83 12.69
CA LYS A 4 12.76 -4.35 11.48
C LYS A 4 13.72 -3.57 10.58
N THR A 5 13.45 -3.58 9.28
CA THR A 5 14.15 -2.75 8.29
C THR A 5 13.14 -2.01 7.44
N PHE A 6 13.41 -0.73 7.16
CA PHE A 6 12.58 0.09 6.28
C PHE A 6 13.37 0.44 5.02
N LEU A 7 12.80 0.13 3.87
CA LEU A 7 13.38 0.33 2.54
C LEU A 7 12.44 1.24 1.75
N ARG A 8 12.98 2.10 0.89
CA ARG A 8 12.17 3.06 0.11
C ARG A 8 12.52 3.02 -1.36
N ASN A 9 11.52 3.29 -2.20
CA ASN A 9 11.72 3.49 -3.64
C ASN A 9 12.38 2.29 -4.30
N VAL A 10 11.84 1.11 -4.01
CA VAL A 10 12.35 -0.14 -4.55
C VAL A 10 11.84 -0.29 -5.98
N ILE A 11 12.74 -0.34 -6.97
CA ILE A 11 12.38 -0.49 -8.38
C ILE A 11 12.58 -1.96 -8.79
N LEU A 12 11.50 -2.61 -9.22
CA LEU A 12 11.51 -3.99 -9.68
C LEU A 12 11.07 -4.11 -11.13
N THR A 13 11.68 -5.03 -11.85
CA THR A 13 11.24 -5.42 -13.19
C THR A 13 10.11 -6.43 -13.10
N LYS A 14 8.98 -6.13 -13.75
CA LYS A 14 7.84 -7.02 -13.90
C LYS A 14 8.11 -8.06 -14.98
N LYS A 15 7.26 -9.11 -15.03
CA LYS A 15 7.35 -10.18 -16.04
C LYS A 15 7.24 -9.69 -17.49
N ASP A 16 6.54 -8.59 -17.72
CA ASP A 16 6.36 -7.98 -19.03
C ASP A 16 7.54 -7.08 -19.45
N GLY A 17 8.61 -7.02 -18.65
CA GLY A 17 9.79 -6.19 -18.90
C GLY A 17 9.65 -4.73 -18.47
N ASN A 18 8.45 -4.29 -18.05
CA ASN A 18 8.26 -2.96 -17.49
C ASN A 18 8.76 -2.89 -16.04
N THR A 19 9.12 -1.70 -15.56
CA THR A 19 9.46 -1.50 -14.15
C THR A 19 8.25 -1.09 -13.30
N THR A 20 8.35 -1.31 -12.00
CA THR A 20 7.43 -0.83 -10.96
C THR A 20 8.24 -0.23 -9.83
N GLU A 21 7.82 0.89 -9.30
CA GLU A 21 8.36 1.45 -8.07
C GLU A 21 7.44 1.08 -6.90
N ILE A 22 8.02 0.68 -5.78
CA ILE A 22 7.35 0.45 -4.51
C ILE A 22 7.78 1.57 -3.56
N ASP A 23 6.83 2.39 -3.12
CA ASP A 23 7.11 3.59 -2.31
C ASP A 23 7.90 3.23 -1.04
N ALA A 24 7.43 2.20 -0.32
CA ALA A 24 8.12 1.71 0.86
C ALA A 24 7.86 0.23 1.14
N ILE A 25 8.84 -0.40 1.77
CA ILE A 25 8.75 -1.76 2.30
C ILE A 25 9.22 -1.74 3.75
N LEU A 26 8.42 -2.33 4.65
CA LEU A 26 8.86 -2.67 6.00
C LEU A 26 9.05 -4.18 6.07
N VAL A 27 10.28 -4.62 6.29
CA VAL A 27 10.58 -6.02 6.63
C VAL A 27 10.54 -6.14 8.15
N HIS A 28 9.71 -7.03 8.66
CA HIS A 28 9.53 -7.25 10.10
C HIS A 28 9.33 -8.73 10.38
N LYS A 29 9.54 -9.15 11.64
CA LYS A 29 9.26 -10.50 12.14
C LYS A 29 7.86 -11.04 11.82
N LYS A 30 6.90 -10.17 11.50
CA LYS A 30 5.49 -10.51 11.25
C LYS A 30 5.14 -10.60 9.76
N GLY A 31 6.08 -10.29 8.87
CA GLY A 31 5.84 -10.21 7.43
C GLY A 31 6.57 -9.07 6.75
N ILE A 32 6.44 -9.03 5.42
CA ILE A 32 6.91 -7.97 4.56
C ILE A 32 5.72 -7.06 4.23
N PHE A 33 5.73 -5.82 4.70
CA PHE A 33 4.67 -4.86 4.45
C PHE A 33 5.04 -4.07 3.20
N VAL A 34 4.24 -4.24 2.15
CA VAL A 34 4.35 -3.49 0.90
C VAL A 34 3.42 -2.29 1.02
N ILE A 35 3.99 -1.10 0.97
CA ILE A 35 3.33 0.14 1.34
C ILE A 35 3.20 1.02 0.11
N GLU A 36 1.96 1.35 -0.25
CA GLU A 36 1.64 2.36 -1.26
C GLU A 36 1.14 3.60 -0.53
N GLN A 37 1.85 4.71 -0.64
CA GLN A 37 1.50 5.96 -0.02
C GLN A 37 0.83 6.89 -1.04
N LYS A 38 -0.39 7.31 -0.74
CA LYS A 38 -1.16 8.26 -1.54
C LYS A 38 -1.37 9.54 -0.75
N SER A 39 -0.56 10.54 -1.10
CA SER A 39 -0.78 11.93 -0.72
C SER A 39 -1.36 12.69 -1.90
N SER A 40 -2.41 13.48 -1.65
CA SER A 40 -2.93 14.41 -2.63
C SER A 40 -3.25 15.71 -1.92
N VAL A 41 -3.14 16.84 -2.64
CA VAL A 41 -3.56 18.15 -2.12
C VAL A 41 -5.07 18.15 -1.76
N PHE A 42 -5.82 17.22 -2.34
CA PHE A 42 -7.24 17.00 -2.09
C PHE A 42 -7.45 16.06 -0.90
N LYS A 43 -8.49 16.37 -0.10
CA LYS A 43 -8.64 15.85 1.26
C LYS A 43 -9.10 14.40 1.36
N THR A 44 -9.56 13.71 0.31
CA THR A 44 -10.20 12.41 0.52
C THR A 44 -10.10 11.51 -0.69
N PHE A 45 -9.95 10.22 -0.43
CA PHE A 45 -10.00 9.15 -1.42
C PHE A 45 -11.28 8.35 -1.27
N VAL A 46 -11.93 8.02 -2.40
CA VAL A 46 -13.20 7.28 -2.45
C VAL A 46 -13.08 6.15 -3.48
N GLY A 47 -13.52 4.95 -3.13
CA GLY A 47 -13.55 3.83 -4.08
C GLY A 47 -13.86 2.49 -3.44
N ASP A 48 -13.93 1.44 -4.25
CA ASP A 48 -14.12 0.08 -3.75
C ASP A 48 -12.80 -0.69 -3.71
N ILE A 49 -12.63 -1.56 -2.70
CA ILE A 49 -11.43 -2.39 -2.57
C ILE A 49 -11.19 -3.29 -3.80
N ASP A 50 -12.26 -3.68 -4.50
CA ASP A 50 -12.20 -4.54 -5.66
C ASP A 50 -12.15 -3.79 -7.00
N ASP A 51 -12.45 -2.49 -7.02
CA ASP A 51 -12.38 -1.64 -8.23
C ASP A 51 -10.92 -1.41 -8.66
N ASP A 52 -10.66 -1.24 -9.96
CA ASP A 52 -9.30 -0.97 -10.48
C ASP A 52 -8.86 0.48 -10.27
N GLU A 53 -9.82 1.39 -10.15
CA GLU A 53 -9.60 2.83 -9.99
C GLU A 53 -10.36 3.35 -8.78
N TRP A 54 -9.74 4.27 -8.05
CA TRP A 54 -10.34 5.11 -7.01
C TRP A 54 -10.39 6.55 -7.49
N PHE A 55 -11.11 7.38 -6.73
CA PHE A 55 -11.29 8.80 -6.98
C PHE A 55 -10.74 9.62 -5.82
N TRP A 56 -10.30 10.84 -6.08
CA TRP A 56 -9.90 11.78 -5.03
C TRP A 56 -10.55 13.16 -5.21
N GLY A 57 -10.65 13.95 -4.13
CA GLY A 57 -11.37 15.22 -4.14
C GLY A 57 -11.52 15.86 -2.76
N ASN A 58 -12.19 17.02 -2.71
CA ASN A 58 -12.55 17.70 -1.47
C ASN A 58 -13.98 17.34 -1.09
N TYR A 59 -14.15 16.46 -0.10
CA TYR A 59 -15.45 15.93 0.30
C TYR A 59 -15.77 16.35 1.74
N ASP A 60 -16.06 17.65 1.94
CA ASP A 60 -16.59 18.13 3.22
C ASP A 60 -18.11 17.81 3.34
N ASN A 61 -18.82 17.54 2.22
CA ASN A 61 -20.23 17.11 2.20
C ASN A 61 -20.42 15.91 1.26
N LEU A 62 -20.95 14.82 1.80
CA LEU A 62 -20.98 13.49 1.20
C LEU A 62 -22.32 13.21 0.48
N ASP A 63 -22.83 14.14 -0.34
CA ASP A 63 -23.94 13.87 -1.26
C ASP A 63 -23.41 13.07 -2.47
N ILE A 64 -22.97 11.85 -2.15
CA ILE A 64 -22.41 10.87 -3.07
C ILE A 64 -23.57 10.32 -3.92
N CYS A 65 -23.56 10.65 -5.21
CA CYS A 65 -23.81 9.71 -6.33
C CYS A 65 -24.11 10.40 -7.67
N ASN A 66 -24.36 11.72 -7.72
CA ASN A 66 -25.03 12.30 -8.90
C ASN A 66 -24.23 13.28 -9.77
N ASP A 67 -23.00 13.67 -9.40
CA ASP A 67 -22.29 14.69 -10.18
C ASP A 67 -21.16 14.16 -11.08
N TYR A 68 -21.24 14.56 -12.35
CA TYR A 68 -20.29 14.34 -13.43
C TYR A 68 -18.85 14.79 -13.09
N GLU A 69 -18.65 15.62 -12.06
CA GLU A 69 -17.32 16.06 -11.60
C GLU A 69 -16.52 14.96 -10.89
N TYR A 70 -17.18 13.89 -10.41
CA TYR A 70 -16.55 12.74 -9.76
C TYR A 70 -15.47 12.09 -10.64
N HIS A 71 -15.65 12.10 -11.96
CA HIS A 71 -14.81 11.37 -12.90
C HIS A 71 -13.50 12.08 -13.29
N LYS A 72 -13.28 13.32 -12.86
CA LYS A 72 -12.12 14.12 -13.27
C LYS A 72 -10.82 13.73 -12.54
N HIS A 73 -10.91 13.00 -11.43
CA HIS A 73 -9.79 12.75 -10.52
C HIS A 73 -9.64 11.26 -10.20
N LYS A 74 -9.34 10.47 -11.24
CA LYS A 74 -9.11 9.02 -11.13
C LYS A 74 -7.67 8.70 -10.81
N MET A 75 -7.46 7.78 -9.88
CA MET A 75 -6.19 7.10 -9.61
C MET A 75 -6.37 5.60 -9.72
N LYS A 76 -5.26 4.91 -9.97
CA LYS A 76 -5.18 3.48 -9.72
C LYS A 76 -5.43 3.17 -8.25
N ASN A 77 -6.22 2.12 -7.99
CA ASN A 77 -6.45 1.61 -6.64
C ASN A 77 -5.10 1.19 -5.99
N PRO A 78 -4.70 1.77 -4.84
CA PRO A 78 -3.41 1.47 -4.21
C PRO A 78 -3.30 0.01 -3.74
N ILE A 79 -4.41 -0.63 -3.36
CA ILE A 79 -4.43 -2.06 -3.01
C ILE A 79 -4.12 -2.92 -4.24
N LYS A 80 -4.68 -2.59 -5.40
CA LYS A 80 -4.42 -3.29 -6.66
C LYS A 80 -2.99 -3.07 -7.15
N GLN A 81 -2.46 -1.87 -6.96
CA GLN A 81 -1.05 -1.56 -7.24
C GLN A 81 -0.12 -2.43 -6.39
N ASN A 82 -0.35 -2.51 -5.07
CA ASN A 82 0.38 -3.39 -4.18
C ASN A 82 0.30 -4.88 -4.58
N TYR A 83 -0.81 -5.37 -5.15
CA TYR A 83 -0.82 -6.74 -5.70
C TYR A 83 0.13 -6.92 -6.89
N GLY A 84 0.30 -5.88 -7.71
CA GLY A 84 1.33 -5.85 -8.75
C GLY A 84 2.74 -5.90 -8.16
N HIS A 85 2.98 -5.06 -7.14
CA HIS A 85 4.26 -4.97 -6.43
C HIS A 85 4.64 -6.27 -5.71
N ILE A 86 3.69 -6.88 -4.98
CA ILE A 86 3.88 -8.18 -4.31
C ILE A 86 4.21 -9.25 -5.33
N ARG A 87 3.52 -9.29 -6.47
CA ARG A 87 3.85 -10.25 -7.54
C ARG A 87 5.24 -10.01 -8.11
N ALA A 88 5.69 -8.76 -8.22
CA ALA A 88 7.06 -8.46 -8.63
C ALA A 88 8.07 -8.97 -7.58
N LEU A 89 7.86 -8.66 -6.30
CA LEU A 89 8.68 -9.15 -5.18
C LEU A 89 8.73 -10.69 -5.15
N GLU A 90 7.59 -11.37 -5.31
CA GLU A 90 7.54 -12.83 -5.35
C GLU A 90 8.43 -13.43 -6.43
N ASN A 91 8.51 -12.80 -7.60
CA ASN A 91 9.38 -13.26 -8.68
C ASN A 91 10.86 -12.92 -8.41
N THR A 92 11.14 -11.85 -7.67
CA THR A 92 12.51 -11.36 -7.43
C THR A 92 13.16 -12.06 -6.24
N ILE A 93 12.49 -12.11 -5.08
CA ILE A 93 13.06 -12.59 -3.81
C ILE A 93 12.44 -13.89 -3.30
N GLY A 94 11.33 -14.33 -3.91
CA GLY A 94 10.59 -15.54 -3.52
C GLY A 94 9.31 -15.27 -2.74
N LYS A 95 8.62 -16.35 -2.36
CA LYS A 95 7.34 -16.30 -1.66
C LYS A 95 7.55 -16.15 -0.15
N TYR A 96 7.03 -15.05 0.39
CA TYR A 96 7.01 -14.74 1.82
C TYR A 96 5.60 -14.32 2.24
N LYS A 97 5.41 -14.05 3.53
CA LYS A 97 4.16 -13.46 4.02
C LYS A 97 4.16 -11.95 3.75
N TYR A 98 3.41 -11.56 2.72
CA TYR A 98 3.23 -10.16 2.36
C TYR A 98 1.97 -9.56 2.97
N TRP A 99 2.09 -8.34 3.47
CA TRP A 99 1.00 -7.47 3.86
C TRP A 99 0.83 -6.37 2.82
N ASN A 100 -0.41 -6.12 2.41
CA ASN A 100 -0.77 -5.10 1.42
C ASN A 100 -1.28 -3.88 2.17
N LEU A 101 -0.47 -2.83 2.28
CA LEU A 101 -0.79 -1.64 3.06
C LEU A 101 -0.94 -0.43 2.15
N ALA A 102 -2.14 0.15 2.09
CA ALA A 102 -2.37 1.44 1.47
C ALA A 102 -2.46 2.53 2.53
N ILE A 103 -1.63 3.57 2.42
CA ILE A 103 -1.63 4.73 3.32
C ILE A 103 -2.17 5.94 2.57
N THR A 104 -3.19 6.60 3.13
CA THR A 104 -3.79 7.80 2.54
C THR A 104 -3.53 9.02 3.41
N GLN A 105 -3.30 10.22 2.88
CA GLN A 105 -3.05 11.40 3.74
C GLN A 105 -4.21 11.74 4.69
N PHE A 106 -5.43 11.40 4.29
CA PHE A 106 -6.64 11.67 5.05
C PHE A 106 -7.50 10.41 5.14
N LYS A 107 -8.56 10.46 5.97
CA LYS A 107 -9.51 9.35 6.10
C LYS A 107 -10.13 9.01 4.75
N PRO A 108 -9.97 7.77 4.23
CA PRO A 108 -10.59 7.39 2.97
C PRO A 108 -12.02 6.85 3.18
N TYR A 109 -12.87 7.01 2.17
CA TYR A 109 -14.21 6.39 2.10
C TYR A 109 -14.15 5.18 1.16
N ILE A 110 -13.85 4.01 1.73
CA ILE A 110 -13.66 2.78 0.95
C ILE A 110 -14.86 1.86 1.12
N THR A 111 -15.42 1.36 0.02
CA THR A 111 -16.45 0.32 0.06
C THR A 111 -15.87 -1.06 -0.22
N ASN A 112 -16.62 -2.08 0.18
CA ASN A 112 -16.50 -3.41 -0.37
C ASN A 112 -17.91 -3.86 -0.76
N LYS A 113 -18.21 -3.77 -2.06
CA LYS A 113 -19.53 -4.10 -2.63
C LYS A 113 -19.99 -5.52 -2.32
N LYS A 114 -19.09 -6.45 -1.97
CA LYS A 114 -19.43 -7.84 -1.65
C LYS A 114 -19.89 -8.05 -0.22
N ASP A 115 -19.39 -7.24 0.73
CA ASP A 115 -19.60 -7.47 2.17
C ASP A 115 -20.43 -6.37 2.86
N GLY A 116 -20.83 -5.33 2.11
CA GLY A 116 -21.56 -4.19 2.66
C GLY A 116 -20.62 -3.13 3.25
N VAL A 117 -21.05 -1.88 3.12
CA VAL A 117 -20.31 -0.62 3.33
C VAL A 117 -19.26 -0.66 4.44
N TYR A 118 -18.02 -0.29 4.09
CA TYR A 118 -16.98 0.02 5.05
C TYR A 118 -17.06 1.48 5.49
N TRP A 119 -17.68 1.72 6.65
CA TRP A 119 -17.38 2.89 7.47
C TRP A 119 -16.45 2.44 8.61
N ASN A 120 -15.21 2.93 8.58
CA ASN A 120 -14.15 2.69 9.57
C ASN A 120 -13.48 1.31 9.56
N ILE A 121 -12.66 1.04 8.52
CA ILE A 121 -11.50 0.11 8.66
C ILE A 121 -10.71 0.45 9.94
N LEU A 122 -10.66 1.72 10.34
CA LEU A 122 -9.94 2.17 11.53
C LEU A 122 -10.58 1.83 12.87
N ASN A 123 -11.90 1.79 12.96
CA ASN A 123 -12.59 1.54 14.24
C ASN A 123 -12.86 0.05 14.45
N ASN A 124 -12.79 -0.78 13.40
CA ASN A 124 -13.06 -2.23 13.47
C ASN A 124 -12.02 -3.11 12.76
N MET A 125 -10.82 -2.60 12.44
CA MET A 125 -9.72 -3.40 11.89
C MET A 125 -9.43 -4.68 12.69
N PRO A 126 -9.45 -4.66 14.04
CA PRO A 126 -9.34 -5.87 14.85
C PRO A 126 -10.40 -6.93 14.51
N ALA A 127 -11.66 -6.52 14.37
CA ALA A 127 -12.74 -7.40 13.98
C ALA A 127 -12.53 -7.90 12.55
N TYR A 128 -12.17 -7.01 11.62
CA TYR A 128 -11.93 -7.41 10.23
C TYR A 128 -10.80 -8.43 10.06
N ILE A 129 -9.63 -8.20 10.68
CA ILE A 129 -8.49 -9.14 10.63
C ILE A 129 -8.87 -10.48 11.27
N ARG A 130 -9.67 -10.47 12.34
CA ARG A 130 -10.17 -11.70 12.98
C ARG A 130 -11.19 -12.45 12.11
N THR A 131 -12.07 -11.75 11.41
CA THR A 131 -13.13 -12.35 10.58
C THR A 131 -12.62 -12.77 9.20
N HIS A 132 -11.66 -12.03 8.64
CA HIS A 132 -11.06 -12.28 7.33
C HIS A 132 -9.64 -12.81 7.51
N LYS A 133 -9.50 -13.92 8.25
CA LYS A 133 -8.21 -14.59 8.44
C LYS A 133 -7.62 -14.94 7.06
N GLY A 134 -6.54 -14.26 6.69
CA GLY A 134 -5.85 -14.44 5.40
C GLY A 134 -6.05 -13.27 4.42
N ASP A 135 -6.95 -12.33 4.70
CA ASP A 135 -6.95 -11.05 3.99
C ASP A 135 -5.88 -10.14 4.60
N ASN A 136 -4.79 -9.96 3.85
CA ASN A 136 -3.65 -9.16 4.29
C ASN A 136 -3.75 -7.69 3.82
N ARG A 137 -4.93 -7.25 3.34
CA ARG A 137 -5.19 -5.85 2.95
C ARG A 137 -5.43 -4.97 4.17
N ILE A 138 -4.67 -3.89 4.27
CA ILE A 138 -4.75 -2.90 5.34
C ILE A 138 -4.82 -1.52 4.69
N ILE A 139 -5.76 -0.68 5.13
CA ILE A 139 -5.92 0.70 4.65
C ILE A 139 -5.91 1.64 5.85
N MET A 140 -5.00 2.62 5.87
CA MET A 140 -4.81 3.52 7.01
C MET A 140 -4.61 4.98 6.57
N PRO A 141 -5.22 5.99 7.22
CA PRO A 141 -4.87 7.37 7.00
C PRO A 141 -3.58 7.76 7.75
N VAL A 142 -2.81 8.68 7.18
CA VAL A 142 -1.49 9.12 7.64
C VAL A 142 -1.57 9.83 9.00
N GLN A 143 -2.74 10.40 9.34
CA GLN A 143 -2.98 11.02 10.64
C GLN A 143 -2.85 10.04 11.82
N LEU A 144 -2.85 8.72 11.55
CA LEU A 144 -2.61 7.68 12.55
C LEU A 144 -1.18 7.11 12.50
N TYR A 145 -0.29 7.66 11.67
CA TYR A 145 0.98 7.03 11.33
C TYR A 145 2.16 7.59 12.14
N SER A 146 2.57 6.82 13.14
CA SER A 146 3.98 6.50 13.32
C SER A 146 4.15 5.03 12.93
N ILE A 147 5.26 4.62 12.30
CA ILE A 147 5.53 3.20 11.99
C ILE A 147 5.45 2.34 13.27
N SER A 148 5.77 2.93 14.43
CA SER A 148 5.61 2.29 15.74
C SER A 148 4.16 1.87 16.01
N ASN A 149 3.18 2.66 15.55
CA ASN A 149 1.76 2.36 15.74
C ASN A 149 1.31 1.12 14.97
N LEU A 150 1.91 0.81 13.80
CA LEU A 150 1.56 -0.39 13.03
C LEU A 150 2.08 -1.66 13.72
N VAL A 151 3.34 -1.66 14.17
CA VAL A 151 3.94 -2.81 14.85
C VAL A 151 3.23 -3.07 16.18
N GLU A 152 2.99 -2.02 16.96
CA GLU A 152 2.23 -2.10 18.21
C GLU A 152 0.79 -2.59 17.95
N PHE A 153 0.14 -2.09 16.91
CA PHE A 153 -1.18 -2.57 16.50
C PHE A 153 -1.20 -4.07 16.22
N LEU A 154 -0.24 -4.59 15.44
CA LEU A 154 -0.16 -6.02 15.13
C LEU A 154 0.13 -6.87 16.38
N ASN A 155 0.92 -6.35 17.31
CA ASN A 155 1.13 -6.98 18.61
C ASN A 155 -0.19 -7.07 19.40
N ILE A 156 -0.96 -5.98 19.48
CA ILE A 156 -2.28 -5.95 20.12
C ILE A 156 -3.24 -6.96 19.47
N GLN A 157 -3.14 -7.17 18.15
CA GLN A 157 -3.93 -8.17 17.44
C GLN A 157 -3.46 -9.62 17.64
N GLY A 158 -2.36 -9.85 18.35
CA GLY A 158 -1.81 -11.19 18.58
C GLY A 158 -1.23 -11.82 17.32
N VAL A 159 -0.80 -11.02 16.34
CA VAL A 159 -0.10 -11.53 15.15
C VAL A 159 1.25 -12.06 15.60
N GLN A 160 1.47 -13.36 15.43
CA GLN A 160 2.71 -14.01 15.83
C GLN A 160 3.88 -13.62 14.92
N ASP A 161 5.08 -13.65 15.51
CA ASP A 161 6.31 -13.56 14.75
C ASP A 161 6.50 -14.88 13.97
N ILE A 162 6.82 -14.74 12.69
CA ILE A 162 7.01 -15.82 11.73
C ILE A 162 8.42 -15.82 11.14
N TYR A 163 9.21 -14.78 11.41
CA TYR A 163 10.59 -14.61 11.00
C TYR A 163 11.47 -14.27 12.20
N THR A 164 12.69 -14.80 12.20
CA THR A 164 13.76 -14.45 13.14
C THR A 164 14.42 -13.12 12.77
N ASP A 165 15.31 -12.61 13.62
CA ASP A 165 16.13 -11.43 13.29
C ASP A 165 17.05 -11.69 12.09
N ASP A 166 17.57 -12.91 11.96
CA ASP A 166 18.42 -13.31 10.83
C ASP A 166 17.61 -13.37 9.52
N ASP A 167 16.39 -13.89 9.57
CA ASP A 167 15.47 -13.88 8.42
C ASP A 167 15.16 -12.44 7.98
N VAL A 168 14.88 -11.54 8.92
CA VAL A 168 14.64 -10.11 8.64
C VAL A 168 15.84 -9.50 7.95
N LEU A 169 17.06 -9.76 8.44
CA LEU A 169 18.29 -9.25 7.84
C LEU A 169 18.51 -9.82 6.43
N GLU A 170 18.34 -11.14 6.24
CA GLU A 170 18.53 -11.79 4.95
C GLU A 170 17.54 -11.26 3.90
N ILE A 171 16.25 -11.18 4.25
CA ILE A 171 15.20 -10.65 3.36
C ILE A 171 15.48 -9.19 3.04
N SER A 172 15.86 -8.39 4.03
CA SER A 172 16.18 -6.97 3.83
C SER A 172 17.33 -6.79 2.85
N ASN A 173 18.41 -7.57 2.99
CA ASN A 173 19.55 -7.50 2.10
C ASN A 173 19.18 -7.89 0.67
N LYS A 174 18.28 -8.87 0.46
CA LYS A 174 17.79 -9.22 -0.88
C LYS A 174 17.03 -8.08 -1.54
N ILE A 175 16.21 -7.34 -0.78
CA ILE A 175 15.40 -6.22 -1.31
C ILE A 175 16.26 -4.97 -1.52
N ALA A 176 17.21 -4.70 -0.64
CA ALA A 176 18.09 -3.52 -0.69
C ALA A 176 18.91 -3.43 -2.00
N LEU A 177 19.13 -4.56 -2.69
CA LEU A 177 19.75 -4.59 -4.02
C LEU A 177 18.95 -3.85 -5.10
N TYR A 178 17.70 -3.50 -4.82
CA TYR A 178 16.75 -2.87 -5.74
C TYR A 178 16.28 -1.50 -5.23
N GLU A 179 16.85 -0.97 -4.14
CA GLU A 179 16.61 0.42 -3.75
C GLU A 179 17.22 1.36 -4.79
N ALA A 180 16.36 2.18 -5.39
CA ALA A 180 16.77 3.03 -6.49
C ALA A 180 17.66 4.19 -6.01
N SER A 181 18.69 4.50 -6.80
CA SER A 181 19.45 5.73 -6.63
C SER A 181 18.59 6.96 -6.96
N ASP A 182 19.03 8.15 -6.56
CA ASP A 182 18.32 9.38 -6.89
C ASP A 182 18.22 9.61 -8.41
N GLU A 183 19.23 9.17 -9.18
CA GLU A 183 19.20 9.21 -10.64
C GLU A 183 18.14 8.28 -11.24
N GLU A 184 18.03 7.05 -10.74
CA GLU A 184 17.04 6.07 -11.22
C GLU A 184 15.62 6.52 -10.91
N ARG A 185 15.40 7.15 -9.75
CA ARG A 185 14.11 7.72 -9.34
C ARG A 185 13.70 8.86 -10.25
N LYS A 186 14.64 9.75 -10.60
CA LYS A 186 14.37 10.84 -11.54
C LYS A 186 14.01 10.31 -12.92
N ALA A 187 14.75 9.33 -13.43
CA ALA A 187 14.45 8.68 -14.71
C ALA A 187 13.08 8.00 -14.71
N HIS A 188 12.70 7.35 -13.61
CA HIS A 188 11.37 6.75 -13.45
C HIS A 188 10.26 7.82 -13.49
N ALA A 189 10.39 8.88 -12.70
CA ALA A 189 9.43 9.98 -12.65
C ALA A 189 9.26 10.68 -14.02
N ASP A 190 10.34 10.88 -14.75
CA ASP A 190 10.33 11.44 -16.10
C ASP A 190 9.59 10.50 -17.08
N SER A 191 9.82 9.19 -17.00
CA SER A 191 9.14 8.19 -17.85
C SER A 191 7.62 8.14 -17.62
N ILE A 192 7.19 8.29 -16.36
CA ILE A 192 5.78 8.38 -15.97
C ILE A 192 5.18 9.66 -16.55
N SER A 193 5.85 10.81 -16.34
CA SER A 193 5.38 12.11 -16.84
C SER A 193 5.23 12.14 -18.36
N GLN A 194 6.17 11.55 -19.10
CA GLN A 194 6.07 11.44 -20.56
C GLN A 194 4.90 10.56 -21.02
N ARG A 195 4.62 9.45 -20.31
CA ARG A 195 3.48 8.56 -20.63
C ARG A 195 2.13 9.22 -20.38
N PHE A 196 2.02 10.07 -19.35
CA PHE A 196 0.77 10.74 -18.99
C PHE A 196 0.59 12.12 -19.64
N GLY A 197 1.66 12.74 -20.16
CA GLY A 197 1.62 14.04 -20.85
C GLY A 197 1.31 14.00 -22.35
N GLN A 198 1.07 12.82 -22.94
CA GLN A 198 0.70 12.65 -24.35
C GLN A 198 -0.82 12.55 -24.60
N ASN A 199 -1.66 12.85 -23.62
CA ASN A 199 -3.13 12.83 -23.75
C ASN A 199 -3.72 14.25 -23.70
#